data_AF-A0A0L6JHH3-F1
#
_entry.id   AF-A0A0L6JHH3-F1
#
_cell.length_a   1.000
_cell.length_b   1.000
_cell.length_c   1.000
_cell.angle_alpha   90.00
_cell.angle_beta   90.00
_cell.angle_gamma   90.00
#
_symmetry.space_group_name_H-M   'P 1'
#
loop_
_entity.id
_entity.type
_entity.pdbx_description
1 polymer ?
#
loop_
_entity_poly.entity_id
_entity_poly.type
_entity_poly.pdbx_seq_one_letter_code
_entity_poly.pdbx_strand_id
1 'polypeptide(L)' 'MKINSQSNVKEIINKYPQTLPIFSTVGFNGSSIDDLMDEVGETSMLKTILEVKDINQDQ' A
#
# COMPACT_ATOMS: atom_id res chain seq x y z
N MET A 1 1.74 9.94 -12.60
CA MET A 1 0.61 9.51 -11.75
C MET A 1 0.76 10.25 -10.45
N LYS A 2 -0.30 10.89 -9.97
CA LYS A 2 -0.32 11.45 -8.63
C LYS A 2 -0.89 10.37 -7.71
N ILE A 3 -0.14 9.99 -6.67
CA ILE A 3 -0.62 9.02 -5.68
C ILE A 3 -1.71 9.69 -4.84
N ASN A 4 -2.84 9.03 -4.67
CA ASN A 4 -3.94 9.45 -3.80
C ASN A 4 -4.58 8.21 -3.14
N SER A 5 -5.54 8.41 -2.23
CA SER A 5 -6.16 7.32 -1.48
C SER A 5 -6.95 6.33 -2.35
N GLN A 6 -7.36 6.73 -3.56
CA GLN A 6 -8.03 5.88 -4.54
C GLN A 6 -7.05 5.16 -5.48
N SER A 7 -5.75 5.34 -5.29
CA SER A 7 -4.74 4.66 -6.10
C SER A 7 -4.57 3.22 -5.66
N ASN A 8 -4.45 2.31 -6.62
CA ASN A 8 -4.21 0.89 -6.34
C ASN A 8 -2.78 0.68 -5.81
N VAL A 9 -2.63 -0.16 -4.79
CA VAL A 9 -1.36 -0.40 -4.10
C VAL A 9 -0.33 -1.08 -5.02
N LYS A 10 -0.75 -2.11 -5.78
CA LYS A 10 0.10 -2.82 -6.75
C LYS A 10 0.65 -1.86 -7.80
N GLU A 11 -0.20 -0.98 -8.33
CA GLU A 11 0.20 0.05 -9.30
C GLU A 11 1.18 1.07 -8.71
N ILE A 12 0.96 1.51 -7.47
CA ILE A 12 1.87 2.43 -6.76
C ILE A 12 3.25 1.79 -6.68
N ILE A 13 3.34 0.54 -6.21
CA ILE A 13 4.63 -0.12 -5.98
C ILE A 13 5.33 -0.46 -7.30
N ASN A 14 4.59 -0.93 -8.30
CA ASN A 14 5.17 -1.18 -9.64
C ASN A 14 5.76 0.10 -10.26
N LYS A 15 5.14 1.25 -10.00
CA LYS A 15 5.59 2.55 -10.52
C LYS A 15 6.66 3.20 -9.66
N TYR A 16 6.62 2.97 -8.34
CA TYR A 16 7.52 3.53 -7.35
C TYR A 16 8.00 2.41 -6.41
N PRO A 17 8.89 1.50 -6.85
CA PRO A 17 9.29 0.34 -6.05
C PRO A 17 9.83 0.68 -4.66
N GLN A 18 10.40 1.87 -4.50
CA GLN A 18 10.88 2.40 -3.22
C GLN A 18 9.77 2.60 -2.16
N THR A 19 8.49 2.53 -2.53
CA THR A 19 7.38 2.61 -1.58
C THR A 19 7.11 1.30 -0.88
N LEU A 20 7.56 0.15 -1.41
CA LEU A 20 7.32 -1.16 -0.81
C LEU A 20 7.76 -1.24 0.67
N PRO A 21 8.97 -0.79 1.05
CA PRO A 21 9.40 -0.82 2.45
C PRO A 21 8.52 0.03 3.38
N ILE A 22 7.83 1.06 2.86
CA ILE A 22 6.94 1.92 3.67
C ILE A 22 5.77 1.08 4.21
N PHE A 23 5.22 0.16 3.41
CA PHE A 23 4.16 -0.74 3.87
C PHE A 23 4.67 -1.68 4.98
N SER A 24 5.94 -2.07 4.95
CA SER A 24 6.57 -2.81 6.05
C SER A 24 6.70 -1.99 7.33
N THR A 25 7.02 -0.69 7.23
CA THR A 25 7.13 0.18 8.42
C THR A 25 5.81 0.34 9.17
N VAL A 26 4.68 0.15 8.49
CA VAL A 26 3.34 0.21 9.08
C VAL A 26 2.76 -1.18 9.39
N GLY A 27 3.61 -2.22 9.35
CA GLY A 27 3.29 -3.56 9.82
C GLY A 27 2.54 -4.46 8.83
N PHE A 28 2.63 -4.20 7.53
CA PHE A 28 2.31 -5.22 6.50
C PHE A 28 3.55 -6.02 6.13
N ASN A 29 3.38 -7.23 5.61
CA ASN A 29 4.50 -7.94 5.00
C ASN A 29 4.85 -7.27 3.66
N GLY A 30 5.98 -6.56 3.61
CA GLY A 30 6.49 -5.91 2.40
C GLY A 30 7.85 -6.44 1.96
N SER A 31 8.12 -7.72 2.25
CA SER A 31 9.35 -8.41 1.81
C SER A 31 9.36 -8.57 0.28
N SER A 32 8.18 -8.72 -0.32
CA SER A 32 7.94 -8.69 -1.75
C SER A 32 6.57 -8.05 -2.06
N ILE A 33 6.31 -7.76 -3.33
CA ILE A 33 4.99 -7.29 -3.77
C ILE A 33 3.96 -8.40 -3.58
N ASP A 34 4.32 -9.65 -3.89
CA ASP A 34 3.42 -10.80 -3.82
C ASP A 34 2.97 -11.03 -2.37
N ASP A 35 3.90 -10.98 -1.40
CA ASP A 35 3.57 -11.10 0.03
C ASP A 35 2.58 -10.03 0.49
N LEU A 36 2.76 -8.79 0.03
CA LEU A 36 1.85 -7.70 0.35
C LEU A 36 0.48 -7.92 -0.28
N MET A 37 0.44 -8.36 -1.54
CA MET A 37 -0.82 -8.61 -2.26
C MET A 37 -1.57 -9.83 -1.71
N ASP A 38 -0.89 -10.80 -1.13
CA ASP A 38 -1.53 -11.90 -0.41
C ASP A 38 -2.22 -11.41 0.88
N GLU A 39 -1.68 -10.38 1.53
CA GLU A 39 -2.26 -9.80 2.75
C GLU A 39 -3.43 -8.84 2.44
N VAL A 40 -3.31 -8.02 1.40
CA VAL A 40 -4.26 -6.93 1.12
C VAL A 40 -5.17 -7.19 -0.08
N GLY A 41 -4.81 -8.11 -0.96
CA GLY A 41 -5.47 -8.37 -2.24
C GLY A 41 -4.97 -7.48 -3.38
N GLU A 42 -4.89 -8.02 -4.60
CA GLU A 42 -4.30 -7.33 -5.75
C GLU A 42 -4.99 -6.02 -6.16
N THR A 43 -6.30 -5.93 -5.88
CA THR A 43 -7.12 -4.77 -6.23
C THR A 43 -7.21 -3.74 -5.10
N SER A 44 -6.48 -3.95 -4.00
CA SER A 44 -6.55 -3.05 -2.84
C SER A 44 -6.14 -1.63 -3.16
N MET A 45 -6.95 -0.70 -2.65
CA MET A 45 -6.71 0.73 -2.73
C MET A 45 -5.87 1.18 -1.54
N LEU A 46 -5.07 2.23 -1.73
CA LEU A 46 -4.28 2.82 -0.66
C LEU A 46 -5.14 3.23 0.55
N LYS A 47 -6.38 3.68 0.31
CA LYS A 47 -7.33 3.99 1.38
C LYS A 47 -7.55 2.82 2.34
N THR A 48 -7.72 1.61 1.80
CA THR A 48 -7.97 0.40 2.59
C THR A 48 -6.79 0.09 3.50
N ILE A 49 -5.56 0.22 2.99
CA ILE A 49 -4.33 0.06 3.79
C ILE A 49 -4.30 1.02 4.97
N LEU A 50 -4.61 2.29 4.70
CA LEU A 50 -4.57 3.36 5.69
C LEU A 50 -5.66 3.16 6.76
N GLU A 51 -6.87 2.74 6.37
CA GLU A 51 -7.95 2.42 7.30
C GLU A 51 -7.62 1.21 8.19
N VAL A 52 -7.05 0.13 7.62
CA VAL A 52 -6.67 -1.08 8.38
C VAL A 52 -5.62 -0.78 9.45
N LYS A 53 -4.70 0.14 9.18
CA LYS A 53 -3.64 0.52 10.12
C LYS A 53 -3.98 1.76 10.96
N ASP A 54 -5.22 2.24 10.91
CA ASP A 54 -5.68 3.43 11.63
C ASP A 54 -4.79 4.67 11.38
N ILE A 55 -4.28 4.79 10.15
CA ILE A 55 -3.45 5.91 9.71
C ILE A 55 -4.40 7.00 9.20
N ASN A 56 -4.56 8.04 10.02
CA ASN A 56 -5.41 9.19 9.68
C ASN A 56 -4.92 9.88 8.40
N GLN A 57 -5.84 10.03 7.44
CA GLN A 57 -5.61 10.71 6.16
C GLN A 57 -5.86 12.23 6.24
N ASP A 58 -6.04 12.78 7.44
CA ASP A 58 -6.36 14.19 7.66
C ASP A 58 -5.16 15.12 7.32
N GLN A 59 -4.94 15.32 6.02
CA GLN A 59 -4.14 16.39 5.41
C GLN A 59 -4.75 16.78 4.05
#